data_AF-A0A8T3QJ79-F1
#
_entry.id   AF-A0A8T3QJ79-F1
#
_cell.length_a   1.000
_cell.length_b   1.000
_cell.length_c   1.000
_cell.angle_alpha   90.00
_cell.angle_beta   90.00
_cell.angle_gamma   90.00
#
_symmetry.space_group_name_H-M   'P 1'
#
loop_
_entity.id
_entity.type
_entity.pdbx_description
1 polymer ?
#
loop_
_entity_poly.entity_id
_entity_poly.type
_entity_poly.pdbx_seq_one_letter_code
_entity_poly.pdbx_strand_id
1 'polypeptide(L)'
;MEQTIPTGALRRQPGICLARASKGETFVVLRHGRPVAILRPPREGEMTERRSATLLWRNMRDLLAEGRRKAVLITWYGVGTAVIEPLPVEWRPGDEL
;
A
#
# COMPACT_ATOMS: atom_id res chain seq x y z
N MET A 1 11.29 -9.65 2.81
CA MET A 1 10.70 -10.37 1.65
C MET A 1 9.56 -9.54 1.10
N GLU A 2 9.76 -8.98 -0.09
CA GLU A 2 8.72 -8.26 -0.82
C GLU A 2 7.83 -9.24 -1.58
N GLN A 3 6.51 -9.16 -1.36
CA GLN A 3 5.52 -10.02 -2.01
C GLN A 3 4.71 -9.24 -3.02
N THR A 4 4.25 -9.84 -4.11
CA THR A 4 3.33 -9.15 -5.03
C THR A 4 1.88 -9.42 -4.65
N ILE A 5 1.04 -8.37 -4.67
CA ILE A 5 -0.40 -8.51 -4.49
C ILE A 5 -1.18 -7.86 -5.65
N PRO A 6 -2.06 -8.58 -6.35
CA PRO A 6 -2.90 -7.96 -7.37
C PRO A 6 -3.94 -7.03 -6.72
N THR A 7 -4.26 -5.91 -7.38
CA THR A 7 -5.30 -4.97 -6.92
C THR A 7 -6.64 -5.66 -6.69
N GLY A 8 -6.94 -6.74 -7.41
CA GLY A 8 -8.13 -7.56 -7.18
C GLY A 8 -8.14 -8.26 -5.81
N ALA A 9 -6.99 -8.79 -5.37
CA ALA A 9 -6.86 -9.40 -4.04
C ALA A 9 -6.92 -8.33 -2.94
N LEU A 10 -6.24 -7.20 -3.14
CA LEU A 10 -6.31 -6.05 -2.23
C LEU A 10 -7.76 -5.55 -2.06
N ARG A 11 -8.55 -5.55 -3.14
CA ARG A 11 -9.98 -5.16 -3.09
C ARG A 11 -10.84 -6.17 -2.34
N ARG A 12 -10.59 -7.47 -2.54
CA ARG A 12 -11.39 -8.55 -1.94
C ARG A 12 -11.12 -8.70 -0.45
N GLN A 13 -9.88 -8.52 -0.02
CA GLN A 13 -9.45 -8.78 1.36
C GLN A 13 -8.58 -7.64 1.94
N PRO A 14 -9.05 -6.38 1.91
CA PRO A 14 -8.24 -5.22 2.27
C PRO A 14 -7.76 -5.27 3.72
N GLY A 15 -8.59 -5.78 4.65
CA GLY A 15 -8.19 -5.92 6.05
C GLY A 15 -7.07 -6.91 6.28
N ILE A 16 -7.04 -8.02 5.53
CA ILE A 16 -5.95 -8.97 5.62
C ILE A 16 -4.66 -8.35 5.10
N CYS A 17 -4.72 -7.63 3.97
CA CYS A 17 -3.55 -6.96 3.40
C CYS A 17 -2.99 -5.89 4.34
N LEU A 18 -3.84 -5.05 4.91
CA LEU A 18 -3.44 -4.01 5.86
C LEU A 18 -2.90 -4.59 7.16
N ALA A 19 -3.53 -5.65 7.69
CA ALA A 19 -3.04 -6.32 8.90
C ALA A 19 -1.67 -6.96 8.69
N ARG A 20 -1.42 -7.53 7.51
CA ARG A 20 -0.10 -8.07 7.14
C ARG A 20 0.94 -6.97 7.00
N ALA A 21 0.59 -5.86 6.33
CA ALA A 21 1.49 -4.72 6.22
C ALA A 21 1.85 -4.12 7.58
N SER A 22 0.88 -4.01 8.48
CA SER A 22 1.10 -3.57 9.86
C SER A 22 2.01 -4.51 10.67
N LYS A 23 2.16 -5.77 10.26
CA LYS A 23 3.07 -6.74 10.88
C LYS A 23 4.49 -6.70 10.29
N GLY A 24 4.75 -5.76 9.38
CA GLY A 24 6.07 -5.59 8.77
C GLY A 24 6.20 -6.16 7.36
N GLU A 25 5.13 -6.72 6.79
CA GLU A 25 5.19 -7.23 5.42
C GLU A 25 5.11 -6.10 4.39
N THR A 26 5.98 -6.14 3.38
CA THR A 26 5.96 -5.20 2.26
C THR A 26 5.42 -5.90 1.02
N PHE A 27 4.50 -5.24 0.33
CA PHE A 27 3.85 -5.75 -0.86
C PHE A 27 4.00 -4.79 -2.04
N VAL A 28 4.27 -5.34 -3.21
CA VAL A 28 4.16 -4.63 -4.49
C VAL A 28 2.76 -4.82 -5.02
N VAL A 29 2.01 -3.73 -5.15
CA VAL A 29 0.65 -3.74 -5.67
C VAL A 29 0.70 -3.81 -7.19
N LEU A 30 0.08 -4.86 -7.76
CA LEU A 30 0.00 -5.09 -9.20
C LEU A 30 -1.37 -4.73 -9.76
N ARG A 31 -1.42 -3.90 -10.80
CA ARG A 31 -2.63 -3.61 -11.58
C ARG A 31 -2.46 -4.18 -12.99
N HIS A 32 -3.34 -5.10 -13.40
CA HIS A 32 -3.23 -5.82 -14.68
C HIS A 32 -1.83 -6.45 -14.88
N GLY A 33 -1.27 -7.05 -13.82
CA GLY A 33 0.07 -7.66 -13.84
C GLY A 33 1.23 -6.67 -13.81
N ARG A 34 0.98 -5.35 -13.82
CA ARG A 34 2.03 -4.33 -13.77
C ARG A 34 2.15 -3.74 -12.37
N PRO A 35 3.36 -3.55 -11.83
CA PRO A 35 3.55 -2.89 -10.55
C PRO A 35 3.07 -1.44 -10.65
N VAL A 36 2.33 -0.97 -9.64
CA VAL A 36 1.82 0.42 -9.62
C VAL A 36 2.12 1.18 -8.34
N ALA A 37 2.35 0.51 -7.22
CA ALA A 37 2.63 1.10 -5.92
C ALA A 37 3.23 0.05 -4.97
N ILE A 38 3.77 0.50 -3.85
CA ILE A 38 4.19 -0.34 -2.72
C ILE A 38 3.20 -0.14 -1.57
N LEU A 39 2.81 -1.22 -0.92
CA LEU A 39 2.08 -1.24 0.34
C LEU A 39 3.02 -1.77 1.43
N ARG A 40 3.40 -0.94 2.40
CA ARG A 40 4.38 -1.30 3.43
C ARG A 40 3.91 -0.89 4.84
N PRO A 41 4.58 -1.35 5.92
CA PRO A 41 4.39 -0.78 7.24
C PRO A 41 4.63 0.75 7.26
N PRO A 42 3.92 1.49 8.15
CA PRO A 42 4.26 2.87 8.44
C PRO A 42 5.63 2.96 9.10
N ARG A 43 6.41 3.99 8.76
CA ARG A 43 7.66 4.32 9.44
C ARG A 43 7.38 5.28 10.59
N GLU A 44 8.16 5.18 11.66
CA GLU A 44 8.05 6.10 12.79
C GLU A 44 8.32 7.54 12.32
N GLY A 45 7.48 8.49 12.74
CA GLY A 45 7.61 9.90 12.36
C GLY A 45 7.22 10.26 10.93
N GLU A 46 6.69 9.32 10.13
CA GLU A 46 6.30 9.62 8.75
C GLU A 46 5.10 10.59 8.71
N MET A 47 5.32 11.80 8.18
CA MET A 47 4.30 12.83 8.00
C MET A 47 3.63 12.70 6.62
N THR A 48 2.95 11.58 6.40
CA THR A 48 2.18 11.33 5.17
C THR A 48 0.71 11.66 5.34
N GLU A 49 0.05 11.97 4.22
CA GLU A 49 -1.37 12.27 4.22
C GLU A 49 -2.16 11.04 4.66
N ARG A 50 -3.06 11.23 5.64
CA ARG A 50 -3.86 10.15 6.22
C ARG A 50 -5.15 9.95 5.45
N ARG A 51 -5.46 8.69 5.14
CA ARG A 51 -6.73 8.26 4.54
C ARG A 51 -7.27 7.06 5.30
N SER A 52 -8.57 7.10 5.63
CA SER A 52 -9.22 5.97 6.28
C SER A 52 -9.26 4.76 5.35
N ALA A 53 -9.04 3.56 5.90
CA ALA A 53 -9.26 2.29 5.22
C ALA A 53 -10.68 2.18 4.65
N THR A 54 -11.66 2.88 5.24
CA THR A 54 -13.01 2.94 4.70
C THR A 54 -13.09 3.60 3.32
N LEU A 55 -12.23 4.59 3.06
CA LEU A 55 -12.11 5.21 1.74
C LEU A 55 -11.35 4.32 0.75
N LEU A 56 -10.41 3.49 1.24
CA LEU A 56 -9.74 2.48 0.43
C LEU A 56 -10.74 1.51 -0.21
N TRP A 57 -11.82 1.18 0.50
CA TRP A 57 -12.85 0.25 -0.01
C TRP A 57 -13.74 0.85 -1.10
N ARG A 58 -14.05 2.15 -1.00
CA ARG A 58 -14.94 2.84 -1.97
C ARG A 58 -14.19 3.41 -3.16
N ASN A 59 -12.99 3.97 -2.93
CA ASN A 59 -12.22 4.75 -3.89
C ASN A 59 -10.81 4.20 -4.09
N MET A 60 -10.67 2.87 -4.14
CA MET A 60 -9.35 2.22 -4.27
C MET A 60 -8.56 2.70 -5.49
N ARG A 61 -9.25 3.03 -6.59
CA ARG A 61 -8.60 3.54 -7.80
C ARG A 61 -7.93 4.89 -7.54
N ASP A 62 -8.66 5.84 -6.95
CA ASP A 62 -8.13 7.16 -6.62
C ASP A 62 -6.99 7.07 -5.61
N LEU A 63 -7.15 6.23 -4.59
CA LEU A 63 -6.12 6.01 -3.60
C LEU A 63 -4.83 5.44 -4.21
N LEU A 64 -4.92 4.47 -5.12
CA LEU A 64 -3.75 3.94 -5.84
C LEU A 64 -3.17 4.98 -6.81
N ALA A 65 -4.00 5.84 -7.40
CA ALA A 65 -3.54 6.92 -8.25
C ALA A 65 -2.78 8.00 -7.44
N GLU A 66 -3.25 8.31 -6.23
CA GLU A 66 -2.54 9.16 -5.26
C GLU A 66 -1.25 8.47 -4.79
N GLY A 67 -1.33 7.20 -4.39
CA GLY A 67 -0.22 6.36 -3.95
C GLY A 67 0.88 6.24 -4.99
N ARG A 68 0.54 6.29 -6.29
CA ARG A 68 1.52 6.32 -7.38
C ARG A 68 2.28 7.66 -7.47
N ARG A 69 1.77 8.74 -6.87
CA ARG A 69 2.36 10.07 -6.93
C ARG A 69 3.05 10.46 -5.63
N LYS A 70 2.51 10.01 -4.50
CA LYS A 70 2.97 10.37 -3.15
C LYS A 70 2.65 9.25 -2.17
N ALA A 71 3.37 9.22 -1.07
CA ALA A 71 3.06 8.29 0.01
C ALA A 71 1.78 8.72 0.75
N VAL A 72 0.93 7.74 1.10
CA VAL A 72 -0.37 7.91 1.75
C VAL A 72 -0.49 6.91 2.89
N LEU A 73 -0.67 7.41 4.10
CA LEU A 73 -0.88 6.59 5.30
C LEU A 73 -2.32 6.14 5.39
N ILE A 74 -2.55 4.85 5.32
CA ILE A 74 -3.85 4.21 5.51
C ILE A 74 -4.08 4.00 7.01
N THR A 75 -5.19 4.53 7.51
CA THR A 75 -5.59 4.42 8.90
C THR A 75 -6.77 3.47 9.07
N TRP A 76 -6.73 2.60 10.08
CA TRP A 76 -7.81 1.72 10.48
C TRP A 76 -8.26 2.10 11.89
N TYR A 77 -9.53 2.45 12.08
CA TYR A 77 -10.04 3.02 13.34
C TYR A 77 -9.17 4.18 13.88
N GLY A 78 -8.60 4.99 12.99
CA GLY A 78 -7.71 6.12 13.36
C GLY A 78 -6.24 5.75 13.58
N VAL A 79 -5.89 4.47 13.60
CA VAL A 79 -4.52 3.98 13.79
C VAL A 79 -3.82 3.80 12.44
N GLY A 80 -2.63 4.37 12.27
CA GLY A 80 -1.82 4.17 11.06
C GLY A 80 -1.42 2.70 10.90
N THR A 81 -1.86 2.06 9.81
CA THR A 81 -1.78 0.61 9.65
C THR A 81 -0.84 0.21 8.52
N ALA A 82 -0.84 0.97 7.43
CA ALA A 82 0.00 0.72 6.28
C ALA A 82 0.18 2.00 5.47
N VAL A 83 1.25 2.08 4.68
CA VAL A 83 1.51 3.18 3.76
C VAL A 83 1.45 2.65 2.34
N ILE A 84 0.71 3.34 1.47
CA ILE A 84 0.81 3.16 0.03
C ILE A 84 1.72 4.24 -0.53
N GLU A 85 2.81 3.86 -1.19
CA GLU A 85 3.79 4.80 -1.73
C GLU A 85 4.16 4.49 -3.18
N PRO A 86 4.72 5.46 -3.91
CA PRO A 86 5.12 5.22 -5.29
C PRO A 86 6.21 4.15 -5.37
N LEU A 87 6.26 3.45 -6.49
CA LEU A 87 7.40 2.61 -6.78
C LEU A 87 8.66 3.48 -6.86
N PRO A 88 9.77 3.08 -6.25
CA PRO A 88 11.04 3.76 -6.47
C PRO A 88 11.36 3.75 -7.96
N VAL A 89 12.03 4.79 -8.45
CA VAL A 89 12.35 4.94 -9.89
C VAL A 89 13.19 3.76 -10.39
N GLU A 90 13.91 3.10 -9.48
CA GLU A 90 14.80 1.98 -9.74
C GLU A 90 14.15 0.62 -9.40
N TRP A 91 12.84 0.57 -9.15
CA TRP A 91 12.17 -0.65 -8.73
C TRP A 91 12.40 -1.78 -9.75
N ARG A 92 13.06 -2.85 -9.30
CA ARG A 92 13.22 -4.10 -10.03
C ARG A 92 12.43 -5.19 -9.30
N PRO A 93 11.74 -6.10 -10.01
CA PRO A 93 11.13 -7.25 -9.36
C PRO A 93 12.23 -8.10 -8.73
N GLY A 94 12.34 -8.07 -7.39
CA GLY A 94 13.30 -8.85 -6.62
C GLY A 94 14.50 -8.08 -6.02
N ASP A 95 14.40 -6.75 -5.85
CA ASP A 95 15.46 -5.98 -5.18
C ASP A 95 15.38 -6.18 -3.65
N GLU A 96 15.97 -7.27 -3.17
CA GLU A 96 16.19 -7.53 -1.74
C GLU A 96 17.21 -6.52 -1.20
N LEU A 97 16.73 -5.44 -0.57
CA LEU A 97 17.51 -4.57 0.31
C LEU A 97 17.41 -5.01 1.78
#